data_AF-A0A966UU15-F1
#
_entry.id   AF-A0A966UU15-F1
#
_cell.length_a   1.000
_cell.length_b   1.000
_cell.length_c   1.000
_cell.angle_alpha   90.00
_cell.angle_beta   90.00
_cell.angle_gamma   90.00
#
_symmetry.space_group_name_H-M   'P 1'
#
loop_
_entity.id
_entity.type
_entity.pdbx_description
1 polymer ?
#
loop_
_entity_poly.entity_id
_entity_poly.type
_entity_poly.pdbx_seq_one_letter_code
_entity_poly.pdbx_strand_id
1 'polypeptide(L)' 'MTAASTIDWAGANYARQVDEIRAEVEKRYWVLRYDEQLKWHYVEDGSGRRLCEPQTLPMLRGWVARLPPQA' A
#
# COMPACT_ATOMS: atom_id res chain seq x y z
N MET A 1 -19.89 -25.95 -20.26
CA MET A 1 -18.52 -25.45 -20.44
C MET A 1 -18.20 -24.55 -19.26
N THR A 2 -17.49 -25.05 -18.26
CA THR A 2 -17.02 -24.26 -17.12
C THR A 2 -15.80 -23.48 -17.58
N ALA A 3 -15.93 -22.15 -17.68
CA ALA A 3 -14.79 -21.28 -17.97
C ALA A 3 -13.73 -21.52 -16.88
N ALA A 4 -12.53 -21.90 -17.28
CA ALA A 4 -11.39 -21.90 -16.38
C ALA A 4 -11.22 -20.44 -15.93
N SER A 5 -11.59 -20.15 -14.69
CA SER A 5 -11.31 -18.88 -14.04
C SER A 5 -9.80 -18.74 -13.96
N THR A 6 -9.20 -18.10 -14.96
CA THR A 6 -7.78 -17.77 -14.97
C THR A 6 -7.54 -16.91 -13.74
N ILE A 7 -6.94 -17.48 -12.71
CA ILE A 7 -6.53 -16.72 -11.52
C ILE A 7 -5.58 -15.64 -12.01
N ASP A 8 -6.00 -14.38 -11.88
CA ASP A 8 -5.13 -13.24 -12.11
C ASP A 8 -4.10 -13.17 -10.96
N TRP A 9 -3.03 -13.94 -11.11
CA TRP A 9 -1.93 -13.98 -10.16
C TRP A 9 -1.26 -12.62 -9.99
N ALA A 10 -1.26 -11.76 -11.01
CA ALA A 10 -0.70 -10.43 -10.93
C ALA A 10 -1.57 -9.54 -10.03
N GLY A 11 -2.89 -9.55 -10.24
CA GLY A 11 -3.86 -8.85 -9.39
C GLY A 11 -3.85 -9.35 -7.95
N ALA A 12 -3.82 -10.67 -7.74
CA ALA A 12 -3.76 -11.27 -6.40
C ALA A 12 -2.46 -10.90 -5.66
N ASN A 13 -1.31 -10.93 -6.34
CA ASN A 13 -0.04 -10.54 -5.74
C ASN A 13 0.02 -9.03 -5.45
N TYR A 14 -0.57 -8.20 -6.31
CA TYR A 14 -0.69 -6.76 -6.07
C TYR A 14 -1.53 -6.47 -4.82
N ALA A 15 -2.72 -7.07 -4.72
CA ALA A 15 -3.59 -6.92 -3.56
C ALA A 15 -2.88 -7.32 -2.26
N ARG A 16 -2.19 -8.47 -2.27
CA ARG A 16 -1.38 -8.91 -1.13
C ARG A 16 -0.31 -7.88 -0.73
N GLN A 17 0.40 -7.29 -1.69
CA GLN A 17 1.42 -6.28 -1.38
C GLN A 17 0.82 -5.01 -0.79
N VAL A 18 -0.35 -4.58 -1.29
CA VAL A 18 -1.10 -3.44 -0.75
C VAL A 18 -1.55 -3.73 0.68
N ASP A 19 -2.10 -4.91 0.95
CA ASP A 19 -2.57 -5.29 2.29
C ASP A 19 -1.43 -5.39 3.30
N GLU A 20 -0.26 -5.93 2.90
CA GLU A 20 0.93 -5.96 3.75
C GLU A 20 1.37 -4.55 4.15
N ILE A 21 1.38 -3.61 3.21
CA ILE A 21 1.73 -2.21 3.49
C ILE A 21 0.66 -1.56 4.36
N ARG A 22 -0.62 -1.79 4.05
CA ARG A 22 -1.76 -1.26 4.80
C ARG A 22 -1.66 -1.66 6.27
N ALA A 23 -1.42 -2.93 6.54
CA ALA A 23 -1.28 -3.44 7.90
C ALA A 23 -0.15 -2.73 8.68
N GLU A 24 0.98 -2.43 8.04
CA GLU A 24 2.09 -1.73 8.68
C GLU A 24 1.81 -0.25 8.94
N VAL A 25 1.10 0.45 8.03
CA VAL A 25 0.74 1.86 8.24
C VAL A 25 -0.40 2.02 9.23
N GLU A 26 -1.35 1.07 9.29
CA GLU A 26 -2.47 1.09 10.24
C GLU A 26 -2.00 0.92 11.68
N LYS A 27 -0.94 0.13 11.94
CA LYS A 27 -0.28 0.05 13.26
C LYS A 27 0.16 1.42 13.79
N ARG A 28 0.37 2.39 12.89
CA ARG A 28 0.83 3.75 13.19
C ARG A 28 -0.29 4.79 13.15
N TYR A 29 -1.55 4.35 13.03
CA TYR A 29 -2.73 5.20 12.83
C TYR A 29 -2.65 6.05 11.55
N TRP A 30 -1.99 5.52 10.52
CA TRP A 30 -1.88 6.15 9.21
C TRP A 30 -2.74 5.42 8.17
N VAL A 31 -2.99 6.09 7.05
CA VAL A 31 -3.87 5.61 5.99
C VAL A 31 -3.10 5.51 4.68
N LEU A 32 -3.14 4.33 4.05
CA LEU A 32 -2.67 4.14 2.69
C LEU A 32 -3.75 4.60 1.70
N ARG A 33 -3.41 5.53 0.82
CA ARG A 33 -4.28 6.05 -0.22
C ARG A 33 -3.72 5.75 -1.60
N TYR A 34 -4.60 5.71 -2.59
CA TYR A 34 -4.26 5.53 -3.99
C TYR A 34 -4.45 6.85 -4.75
N ASP A 35 -3.44 7.24 -5.50
CA ASP A 35 -3.47 8.38 -6.40
C ASP A 35 -3.88 7.92 -7.79
N GLU A 36 -5.08 8.33 -8.23
CA GLU A 36 -5.64 7.93 -9.53
C GLU A 36 -4.91 8.53 -10.73
N GLN A 37 -4.21 9.66 -10.57
CA GLN A 37 -3.48 10.31 -11.65
C GLN A 37 -2.13 9.64 -11.90
N LEU A 38 -1.40 9.36 -10.84
CA LEU A 38 -0.07 8.74 -10.90
C LEU A 38 -0.12 7.21 -10.86
N LYS A 39 -1.29 6.64 -10.55
CA LYS A 39 -1.49 5.19 -10.36
C LYS A 39 -0.58 4.59 -9.28
N TRP A 40 -0.27 5.40 -8.27
CA TRP A 40 0.67 5.09 -7.18
C TRP A 40 -0.01 5.19 -5.82
N HIS A 41 0.68 4.77 -4.76
CA HIS A 41 0.18 4.88 -3.40
C HIS A 41 0.94 5.92 -2.60
N TYR A 42 0.25 6.53 -1.65
CA TYR A 42 0.82 7.50 -0.72
C TYR A 42 0.24 7.29 0.67
N VAL A 43 0.87 7.86 1.70
CA VAL A 43 0.47 7.67 3.10
C VAL A 43 0.10 9.01 3.72
N GLU A 44 -1.03 9.04 4.42
CA GLU A 44 -1.51 10.20 5.18
C GLU A 44 -1.61 9.85 6.67
N ASP A 45 -1.46 10.84 7.55
CA ASP A 45 -1.84 10.70 8.95
C ASP A 45 -3.35 10.86 9.16
N GLY A 46 -3.83 10.64 10.39
CA GLY A 46 -5.25 10.79 10.74
C GLY A 46 -5.84 12.19 10.54
N SER A 47 -5.02 13.21 10.29
CA SER A 47 -5.46 14.56 9.95
C SER A 47 -5.57 14.82 8.44
N GLY A 48 -5.18 13.83 7.61
CA GLY A 48 -5.13 13.95 6.15
C GLY A 48 -3.85 14.61 5.64
N ARG A 49 -2.84 14.82 6.48
CA ARG A 49 -1.54 15.33 6.01
C ARG A 49 -0.74 14.20 5.40
N ARG A 50 -0.21 14.42 4.19
CA ARG A 50 0.70 13.49 3.52
C ARG A 50 2.00 13.34 4.31
N LEU A 51 2.29 12.12 4.71
CA LEU A 51 3.55 11.71 5.34
C LEU A 51 4.56 11.20 4.32
N CYS A 52 4.06 10.72 3.19
CA CYS A 52 4.83 10.17 2.11
C CYS A 52 4.17 10.56 0.78
N GLU A 53 4.98 11.05 -0.17
CA GLU A 53 4.50 11.36 -1.52
C GLU A 53 4.11 10.08 -2.29
N PRO A 54 3.28 10.18 -3.34
CA PRO A 54 2.93 9.05 -4.20
C PRO A 54 4.16 8.34 -4.75
N GLN A 55 4.21 7.02 -4.56
CA GLN A 55 5.28 6.16 -5.06
C GLN A 55 4.81 4.72 -5.27
N THR A 56 5.65 3.93 -5.94
CA THR A 56 5.38 2.52 -6.22
C THR A 56 5.39 1.66 -4.95
N LEU A 57 4.70 0.51 -4.98
CA LEU A 57 4.63 -0.41 -3.82
C LEU A 57 6.02 -0.83 -3.27
N PRO A 58 7.03 -1.16 -4.10
CA PRO A 58 8.36 -1.50 -3.60
C PRO A 58 9.03 -0.36 -2.85
N MET A 59 8.91 0.87 -3.36
CA MET A 59 9.46 2.07 -2.70
C MET A 59 8.76 2.34 -1.38
N LEU A 60 7.43 2.23 -1.36
CA LEU A 60 6.63 2.49 -0.17
C LEU A 60 6.87 1.44 0.92
N ARG A 61 7.03 0.17 0.55
CA ARG A 61 7.48 -0.89 1.46
C ARG A 61 8.85 -0.57 2.05
N GLY A 62 9.80 -0.13 1.22
CA GLY A 62 11.13 0.28 1.66
C GLY A 62 11.09 1.49 2.61
N TRP A 63 10.21 2.44 2.36
CA TRP A 63 9.98 3.59 3.24
C TRP A 63 9.44 3.15 4.60
N VAL A 64 8.37 2.34 4.63
CA VAL A 64 7.78 1.82 5.88
C VAL A 64 8.80 1.03 6.70
N ALA A 65 9.61 0.18 6.05
CA ALA A 65 10.62 -0.65 6.71
C ALA A 65 11.78 0.16 7.33
N ARG A 66 12.01 1.41 6.88
CA ARG A 66 13.06 2.30 7.41
C ARG A 66 12.61 3.12 8.61
N LEU A 67 11.32 3.12 8.92
CA LEU A 67 10.80 3.89 10.03
C LEU A 67 11.16 3.20 11.35
N PRO A 68 11.48 3.95 12.41
CA PRO A 68 11.74 3.36 13.71
C PRO A 68 10.52 2.55 14.17
N PRO A 69 10.73 1.42 14.87
CA PRO A 69 9.64 0.71 15.51
C PRO A 69 8.95 1.69 16.48
N GLN A 70 7.62 1.80 16.38
CA GLN A 70 6.86 2.57 17.36
C GLN A 70 6.88 1.82 18.69
N ALA A 71 7.18 2.54 19.76
CA ALA A 71 7.20 2.06 21.13
C ALA A 71 5.78 1.82 21.67
#